data_AF-A0A7Y8IID4-F1
#
_entry.id   AF-A0A7Y8IID4-F1
#
_cell.length_a   1.000
_cell.length_b   1.000
_cell.length_c   1.000
_cell.angle_alpha   90.00
_cell.angle_beta   90.00
_cell.angle_gamma   90.00
#
_symmetry.space_group_name_H-M   'P 1'
#
loop_
_entity.id
_entity.type
_entity.pdbx_description
1 polymer ?
#
loop_
_entity_poly.entity_id
_entity_poly.type
_entity_poly.pdbx_seq_one_letter_code
_entity_poly.pdbx_strand_id
1 'polypeptide(L)'
;MSNKAIPFQSDLNTIFNFLEQKQSLENILLYGGEPTLRKDILQIIQKAVTLGAKRIKILTNGRILSDINTLYSLMDAGCFLFEIKLWGSNPVVHDKITRITGSFHETISSLNNLAPIQDKFVAVRIPICKDNYRDIQNIVILSINFGVNRIILSYNDPNLSLKDILPFVINSLNISIFNRTWILTEGFPFCVMKDLAKHMNEIYGDSIFSIGYNLTHHNKCSDCVFRTICPGIDSEYIKNNSIEFSPVLESKYLEDIRRLYES
;
A
#
# COMPACT_ATOMS: atom_id res chain seq x y z
N MET A 1 -25.39 22.57 -10.37
CA MET A 1 -24.11 22.58 -9.62
C MET A 1 -24.20 21.47 -8.58
N SER A 2 -23.52 20.36 -8.83
CA SER A 2 -23.62 19.17 -7.99
C SER A 2 -22.94 19.42 -6.63
N ASN A 3 -23.73 19.33 -5.56
CA ASN A 3 -23.26 19.23 -4.18
C ASN A 3 -22.37 17.98 -4.07
N LYS A 4 -21.06 18.14 -4.28
CA LYS A 4 -20.10 17.16 -3.80
C LYS A 4 -20.06 17.33 -2.29
N ALA A 5 -20.59 16.35 -1.56
CA ALA A 5 -20.40 16.26 -0.12
C ALA A 5 -18.89 16.43 0.16
N ILE A 6 -18.54 17.48 0.89
CA ILE A 6 -17.16 17.68 1.36
C ILE A 6 -16.89 16.48 2.26
N PRO A 7 -15.88 15.64 1.97
CA PRO A 7 -15.53 14.53 2.85
C PRO A 7 -15.33 15.08 4.26
N PHE A 8 -15.93 14.44 5.26
CA PHE A 8 -15.79 14.84 6.66
C PHE A 8 -14.30 14.80 7.03
N GLN A 9 -13.70 15.99 7.14
CA GLN A 9 -12.32 16.17 7.59
C GLN A 9 -12.37 16.54 9.06
N SER A 10 -11.90 15.66 9.94
CA SER A 10 -11.81 15.93 11.37
C SER A 10 -11.02 17.22 11.61
N ASP A 11 -11.51 18.09 12.49
CA ASP A 11 -10.77 19.29 12.88
C ASP A 11 -9.47 18.92 13.63
N LEU A 12 -8.56 19.89 13.74
CA LEU A 12 -7.24 19.68 14.33
C LEU A 12 -7.31 19.24 15.80
N ASN A 13 -8.23 19.81 16.58
CA ASN A 13 -8.35 19.49 18.01
C ASN A 13 -8.84 18.06 18.21
N THR A 14 -9.77 17.60 17.38
CA THR A 14 -10.21 16.19 17.38
C THR A 14 -9.03 15.25 17.12
N ILE A 15 -8.13 15.59 16.19
CA ILE A 15 -6.94 14.78 15.90
C ILE A 15 -5.96 14.82 17.08
N PHE A 16 -5.73 15.98 17.67
CA PHE A 16 -4.84 16.11 18.83
C PHE A 16 -5.35 15.31 20.03
N ASN A 17 -6.64 15.42 20.35
CA ASN A 17 -7.28 14.64 21.40
C ASN A 17 -7.14 13.13 21.13
N PHE A 18 -7.31 12.71 19.88
CA PHE A 18 -7.11 11.31 19.50
C PHE A 18 -5.66 10.85 19.73
N LEU A 19 -4.68 11.66 19.34
CA LEU A 19 -3.26 11.33 19.57
C LEU A 19 -2.94 11.25 21.07
N GLU A 20 -3.42 12.19 21.87
CA GLU A 20 -3.18 12.24 23.32
C GLU A 20 -3.80 11.06 24.09
N GLN A 21 -4.88 10.48 23.58
CA GLN A 21 -5.55 9.33 24.20
C GLN A 21 -4.88 7.98 23.89
N LYS A 22 -3.91 7.93 22.98
CA LYS A 22 -3.23 6.68 22.62
C LYS A 22 -2.18 6.30 23.67
N GLN A 23 -2.25 5.06 24.14
CA GLN A 23 -1.26 4.49 25.08
C GLN A 23 0.14 4.40 24.48
N SER A 24 0.26 4.19 23.16
CA SER A 24 1.52 4.18 22.43
C SER A 24 1.32 4.79 21.03
N LEU A 25 2.29 5.59 20.60
CA LEU A 25 2.31 6.28 19.30
C LEU A 25 3.53 5.89 18.45
N GLU A 26 4.12 4.73 18.68
CA GLU A 26 5.40 4.35 18.05
C GLU A 26 5.39 4.48 16.51
N ASN A 27 4.32 4.00 15.87
CA ASN A 27 4.12 4.06 14.42
C ASN A 27 2.83 4.84 14.09
N ILE A 28 2.94 5.84 13.21
CA ILE A 28 1.80 6.62 12.72
C ILE A 28 1.79 6.59 11.20
N LEU A 29 0.65 6.23 10.62
CA LEU A 29 0.39 6.32 9.20
C LEU A 29 -0.62 7.43 8.91
N LEU A 30 -0.21 8.41 8.12
CA LEU A 30 -1.05 9.46 7.57
C LEU A 30 -1.54 9.02 6.18
N TYR A 31 -2.84 8.74 6.06
CA TYR A 31 -3.49 8.25 4.85
C TYR A 31 -4.90 8.86 4.68
N GLY A 32 -5.58 8.49 3.59
CA GLY A 32 -6.93 8.92 3.27
C GLY A 32 -7.05 9.25 1.79
N GLY A 33 -7.70 10.37 1.44
CA GLY A 33 -7.69 10.92 0.09
C GLY A 33 -6.27 11.31 -0.35
N GLU A 34 -5.91 12.57 -0.15
CA GLU A 34 -4.54 13.04 -0.28
C GLU A 34 -4.15 13.78 1.01
N PRO A 35 -3.40 13.16 1.94
CA PRO A 35 -3.10 13.75 3.24
C PRO A 35 -2.34 15.07 3.13
N THR A 36 -1.54 15.26 2.08
CA THR A 36 -0.76 16.48 1.87
C THR A 36 -1.59 17.70 1.46
N LEU A 37 -2.87 17.54 1.08
CA LEU A 37 -3.77 18.67 0.85
C LEU A 37 -4.26 19.33 2.15
N ARG A 38 -4.00 18.69 3.30
CA ARG A 38 -4.37 19.22 4.61
C ARG A 38 -3.40 20.32 5.04
N LYS A 39 -3.91 21.55 5.22
CA LYS A 39 -3.10 22.75 5.55
C LYS A 39 -2.31 22.65 6.85
N ASP A 40 -2.82 21.91 7.82
CA ASP A 40 -2.29 21.71 9.17
C ASP A 40 -1.57 20.34 9.33
N ILE A 41 -1.21 19.68 8.23
CA ILE A 41 -0.51 18.38 8.28
C ILE A 41 0.81 18.45 9.06
N LEU A 42 1.57 19.55 8.91
CA LEU A 42 2.83 19.75 9.64
C LEU A 42 2.60 19.81 11.15
N GLN A 43 1.53 20.46 11.60
CA GLN A 43 1.17 20.56 13.02
C GLN A 43 0.81 19.19 13.60
N ILE A 44 0.13 18.35 12.81
CA ILE A 44 -0.21 16.97 13.19
C ILE A 44 1.06 16.13 13.36
N ILE A 45 1.99 16.21 12.40
CA ILE A 45 3.27 15.48 12.46
C ILE A 45 4.07 15.94 13.69
N GLN A 46 4.21 17.25 13.90
CA GLN A 46 4.92 17.80 15.06
C GLN A 46 4.28 17.38 16.39
N LYS A 47 2.94 17.42 16.48
CA LYS A 47 2.22 16.95 17.67
C LYS A 47 2.50 15.47 17.93
N ALA A 48 2.44 14.64 16.89
CA ALA A 48 2.80 13.22 16.99
C ALA A 48 4.24 13.01 17.51
N VAL A 49 5.22 13.74 16.97
CA VAL A 49 6.62 13.68 17.43
C VAL A 49 6.74 14.08 18.90
N THR A 50 6.11 15.19 19.31
CA THR A 50 6.14 15.64 20.72
C THR A 50 5.50 14.65 21.69
N LEU A 51 4.56 13.84 21.22
CA LEU A 51 3.93 12.76 21.99
C LEU A 51 4.72 11.43 21.91
N GLY A 52 5.91 11.42 21.30
CA GLY A 52 6.82 10.27 21.31
C GLY A 52 6.71 9.34 20.09
N ALA A 53 6.07 9.78 19.00
CA ALA A 53 6.06 9.00 17.78
C ALA A 53 7.47 8.84 17.19
N LYS A 54 7.86 7.61 16.87
CA LYS A 54 9.19 7.30 16.34
C LYS A 54 9.21 7.15 14.83
N ARG A 55 8.09 6.69 14.25
CA ARG A 55 7.99 6.33 12.83
C ARG A 55 6.72 6.93 12.27
N ILE A 56 6.86 8.08 11.60
CA ILE A 56 5.75 8.75 10.92
C ILE A 56 5.86 8.49 9.42
N LYS A 57 4.82 7.85 8.89
CA LYS A 57 4.69 7.49 7.48
C LYS A 57 3.56 8.25 6.82
N ILE A 58 3.77 8.68 5.58
CA ILE A 58 2.74 9.28 4.74
C ILE A 58 2.49 8.42 3.50
N LEU A 59 1.22 8.08 3.26
CA LEU A 59 0.76 7.45 2.02
C LEU A 59 0.14 8.54 1.12
N THR A 60 0.83 8.88 0.04
CA THR A 60 0.51 10.04 -0.82
C THR A 60 0.56 9.64 -2.30
N ASN A 61 -0.08 10.44 -3.15
CA ASN A 61 0.18 10.40 -4.60
C ASN A 61 1.57 10.97 -4.98
N GLY A 62 2.30 11.58 -4.04
CA GLY A 62 3.67 12.06 -4.23
C GLY A 62 3.79 13.38 -5.00
N ARG A 63 2.74 13.84 -5.67
CA ARG A 63 2.81 14.99 -6.59
C ARG A 63 3.32 16.25 -5.92
N ILE A 64 2.85 16.57 -4.70
CA ILE A 64 3.28 17.77 -4.00
C ILE A 64 4.77 17.74 -3.61
N LEU A 65 5.35 16.55 -3.50
CA LEU A 65 6.76 16.36 -3.16
C LEU A 65 7.69 16.60 -4.36
N SER A 66 7.14 16.90 -5.55
CA SER A 66 7.92 17.47 -6.65
C SER A 66 8.47 18.85 -6.30
N ASP A 67 7.80 19.58 -5.41
CA ASP A 67 8.37 20.76 -4.77
C ASP A 67 9.26 20.33 -3.60
N ILE A 68 10.55 20.62 -3.74
CA ILE A 68 11.57 20.23 -2.78
C ILE A 68 11.37 20.89 -1.41
N ASN A 69 10.82 22.12 -1.37
CA ASN A 69 10.59 22.83 -0.11
C ASN A 69 9.46 22.17 0.70
N THR A 70 8.41 21.72 0.02
CA THR A 70 7.33 20.95 0.65
C THR A 70 7.86 19.61 1.20
N LEU A 71 8.71 18.91 0.45
CA LEU A 71 9.35 17.67 0.93
C LEU A 71 10.16 17.93 2.21
N TYR A 72 11.06 18.92 2.21
CA TYR A 72 11.85 19.25 3.40
C TYR A 72 10.98 19.70 4.58
N SER A 73 9.92 20.47 4.34
CA SER A 73 8.99 20.87 5.41
C SER A 73 8.34 19.67 6.12
N LEU A 74 8.01 18.60 5.38
CA LEU A 74 7.48 17.37 5.97
C LEU A 74 8.54 16.61 6.78
N MET A 75 9.79 16.58 6.28
CA MET A 75 10.91 15.94 6.97
C MET A 75 11.29 16.69 8.24
N ASP A 76 11.38 18.03 8.19
CA ASP A 76 11.65 18.90 9.33
C ASP A 76 10.57 18.78 10.41
N ALA A 77 9.33 18.49 10.01
CA ALA A 77 8.25 18.18 10.95
C ALA A 77 8.39 16.80 11.62
N GLY A 78 9.15 15.87 11.03
CA GLY A 78 9.43 14.53 11.56
C GLY A 78 8.96 13.36 10.69
N CYS A 79 8.54 13.59 9.45
CA CYS A 79 8.09 12.52 8.54
C CYS A 79 9.23 12.03 7.63
N PHE A 80 9.69 10.80 7.85
CA PHE A 80 10.81 10.20 7.11
C PHE A 80 10.43 8.95 6.30
N LEU A 81 9.18 8.50 6.40
CA LEU A 81 8.69 7.31 5.71
C LEU A 81 7.66 7.74 4.65
N PHE A 82 8.01 7.59 3.37
CA PHE A 82 7.17 8.00 2.25
C PHE A 82 6.68 6.76 1.50
N GLU A 83 5.38 6.60 1.37
CA GLU A 83 4.78 5.61 0.48
C GLU A 83 4.08 6.31 -0.67
N ILE A 84 4.67 6.20 -1.87
CA ILE A 84 4.22 6.89 -3.07
C ILE A 84 3.33 5.95 -3.89
N LYS A 85 2.09 6.37 -4.17
CA LYS A 85 1.19 5.66 -5.09
C LYS A 85 1.64 5.91 -6.53
N LEU A 86 1.97 4.84 -7.26
CA LEU A 86 2.37 4.90 -8.67
C LEU A 86 1.45 4.02 -9.51
N TRP A 87 0.78 4.63 -10.50
CA TRP A 87 -0.27 3.96 -11.29
C TRP A 87 0.20 3.37 -12.63
N GLY A 88 1.33 3.83 -13.15
CA GLY A 88 1.84 3.46 -14.47
C GLY A 88 3.32 3.79 -14.60
N SER A 89 4.00 3.10 -15.52
CA SER A 89 5.44 3.26 -15.82
C SER A 89 5.72 4.43 -16.76
N ASN A 90 4.67 5.05 -17.28
CA ASN A 90 4.70 6.09 -18.29
C ASN A 90 3.46 7.00 -18.17
N PRO A 91 3.47 8.22 -18.75
CA PRO A 91 2.35 9.16 -18.63
C PRO A 91 1.06 8.66 -19.28
N VAL A 92 1.13 7.82 -20.32
CA VAL A 92 -0.07 7.31 -21.00
C VAL A 92 -0.93 6.47 -20.06
N VAL A 93 -0.32 5.58 -19.29
CA VAL A 93 -1.05 4.75 -18.30
C VAL A 93 -1.36 5.55 -17.05
N HIS A 94 -0.36 6.23 -16.50
CA HIS A 94 -0.49 6.91 -15.21
C HIS A 94 -1.50 8.06 -15.25
N ASP A 95 -1.36 8.99 -16.20
CA ASP A 95 -2.23 10.16 -16.28
C ASP A 95 -3.66 9.78 -16.69
N LYS A 96 -3.84 8.71 -17.47
CA LYS A 96 -5.17 8.15 -17.77
C LYS A 96 -5.88 7.72 -16.50
N ILE A 97 -5.18 7.03 -15.60
CA ILE A 97 -5.77 6.50 -14.37
C ILE A 97 -6.02 7.61 -13.35
N THR A 98 -5.06 8.52 -13.16
CA THR A 98 -5.22 9.67 -12.24
C THR A 98 -6.19 10.72 -12.79
N ARG A 99 -6.44 10.72 -14.10
CA ARG A 99 -7.24 11.71 -14.86
C ARG A 99 -6.67 13.12 -14.77
N ILE A 100 -5.36 13.23 -14.59
CA ILE A 100 -4.63 14.49 -14.48
C ILE A 100 -3.40 14.44 -15.38
N THR A 101 -3.40 15.23 -16.44
CA THR A 101 -2.25 15.41 -17.33
C THR A 101 -1.05 15.94 -16.55
N GLY A 102 0.12 15.34 -16.75
CA GLY A 102 1.38 15.70 -16.09
C GLY A 102 1.60 15.03 -14.73
N SER A 103 0.61 14.31 -14.19
CA SER A 103 0.69 13.70 -12.86
C SER A 103 1.83 12.68 -12.74
N PHE A 104 2.14 11.96 -13.83
CA PHE A 104 3.29 11.07 -13.90
C PHE A 104 4.59 11.82 -13.64
N HIS A 105 4.82 12.92 -14.36
CA HIS A 105 6.05 13.69 -14.24
C HIS A 105 6.22 14.30 -12.85
N GLU A 106 5.14 14.80 -12.23
CA GLU A 106 5.15 15.27 -10.85
C GLU A 106 5.52 14.14 -9.88
N THR A 107 4.91 12.97 -10.04
CA THR A 107 5.19 11.78 -9.20
C THR A 107 6.63 11.30 -9.38
N ILE A 108 7.14 11.25 -10.60
CA ILE A 108 8.53 10.88 -10.88
C ILE A 108 9.52 11.93 -10.33
N SER A 109 9.19 13.22 -10.43
CA SER A 109 9.97 14.29 -9.81
C SER A 109 10.08 14.11 -8.30
N SER A 110 9.01 13.66 -7.63
CA SER A 110 9.09 13.33 -6.20
C SER A 110 10.06 12.19 -5.89
N LEU A 111 10.07 11.13 -6.71
CA LEU A 111 11.00 10.01 -6.53
C LEU A 111 12.45 10.46 -6.78
N ASN A 112 12.69 11.35 -7.75
CA ASN A 112 13.99 11.97 -7.97
C ASN A 112 14.45 12.84 -6.78
N ASN A 113 13.56 13.65 -6.22
CA ASN A 113 13.86 14.48 -5.05
C ASN A 113 14.17 13.62 -3.82
N LEU A 114 13.41 12.54 -3.65
CA LEU A 114 13.61 11.60 -2.57
C LEU A 114 14.94 10.88 -2.75
N ALA A 115 15.23 10.26 -3.90
CA ALA A 115 16.36 9.37 -4.16
C ALA A 115 17.69 9.71 -3.44
N PRO A 116 18.26 10.93 -3.51
CA PRO A 116 19.57 11.24 -2.93
C PRO A 116 19.61 11.33 -1.39
N ILE A 117 18.46 11.43 -0.71
CA ILE A 117 18.37 11.60 0.75
C ILE A 117 18.71 10.27 1.47
N GLN A 118 19.61 10.25 2.45
CA GLN A 118 20.02 8.98 3.09
C GLN A 118 19.04 8.53 4.20
N ASP A 119 18.64 9.45 5.08
CA ASP A 119 17.86 9.12 6.29
C ASP A 119 16.35 9.07 6.05
N LYS A 120 15.92 8.40 4.97
CA LYS A 120 14.50 8.21 4.64
C LYS A 120 14.21 6.75 4.31
N PHE A 121 12.94 6.40 4.37
CA PHE A 121 12.42 5.15 3.82
C PHE A 121 11.39 5.46 2.74
N VAL A 122 11.60 4.93 1.54
CA VAL A 122 10.66 5.09 0.41
C VAL A 122 10.08 3.75 0.03
N ALA A 123 8.76 3.68 0.04
CA ALA A 123 7.97 2.61 -0.54
C ALA A 123 7.23 3.11 -1.77
N VAL A 124 7.07 2.26 -2.78
CA VAL A 124 6.13 2.49 -3.88
C VAL A 124 4.97 1.52 -3.74
N ARG A 125 3.75 2.06 -3.65
CA ARG A 125 2.51 1.29 -3.70
C ARG A 125 1.96 1.34 -5.11
N ILE A 126 1.64 0.17 -5.66
CA ILE A 126 1.09 -0.02 -7.00
C ILE A 126 -0.30 -0.65 -6.83
N PRO A 127 -1.38 0.15 -6.79
CA PRO A 127 -2.72 -0.40 -6.84
C PRO A 127 -2.95 -1.03 -8.22
N ILE A 128 -3.41 -2.28 -8.24
CA ILE A 128 -3.65 -3.05 -9.45
C ILE A 128 -5.10 -2.82 -9.90
N CYS A 129 -5.26 -2.43 -11.15
CA CYS A 129 -6.56 -2.29 -11.80
C CYS A 129 -6.51 -2.77 -13.26
N LYS A 130 -7.69 -2.85 -13.89
CA LYS A 130 -7.84 -3.26 -15.29
C LYS A 130 -6.97 -2.46 -16.27
N ASP A 131 -6.70 -1.19 -15.98
CA ASP A 131 -5.95 -0.30 -16.85
C ASP A 131 -4.43 -0.43 -16.72
N ASN A 132 -3.89 -0.96 -15.60
CA ASN A 132 -2.44 -1.04 -15.38
C ASN A 132 -1.87 -2.44 -15.14
N TYR A 133 -2.68 -3.48 -14.93
CA TYR A 133 -2.15 -4.79 -14.52
C TYR A 133 -1.12 -5.39 -15.49
N ARG A 134 -1.18 -5.02 -16.78
CA ARG A 134 -0.19 -5.42 -17.80
C ARG A 134 1.11 -4.63 -17.74
N ASP A 135 1.12 -3.51 -17.05
CA ASP A 135 2.25 -2.57 -16.91
C ASP A 135 2.97 -2.71 -15.57
N ILE A 136 2.41 -3.43 -14.58
CA ILE A 136 2.96 -3.49 -13.21
C ILE A 136 4.41 -3.97 -13.14
N GLN A 137 4.84 -4.85 -14.04
CA GLN A 137 6.23 -5.29 -14.13
C GLN A 137 7.16 -4.12 -14.48
N ASN A 138 6.74 -3.24 -15.40
CA ASN A 138 7.50 -2.04 -15.75
C ASN A 138 7.49 -1.02 -14.61
N ILE A 139 6.37 -0.89 -13.89
CA ILE A 139 6.28 -0.03 -12.71
C ILE A 139 7.26 -0.50 -11.63
N VAL A 140 7.37 -1.83 -11.41
CA VAL A 140 8.33 -2.44 -10.49
C VAL A 140 9.77 -2.14 -10.92
N ILE A 141 10.12 -2.35 -12.20
CA ILE A 141 11.45 -2.03 -12.74
C ILE A 141 11.77 -0.54 -12.55
N LEU A 142 10.83 0.34 -12.88
CA LEU A 142 10.97 1.78 -12.69
C LEU A 142 11.23 2.14 -11.23
N SER A 143 10.49 1.53 -10.31
CA SER A 143 10.64 1.75 -8.86
C SER A 143 12.03 1.29 -8.37
N ILE A 144 12.51 0.14 -8.84
CA ILE A 144 13.85 -0.37 -8.52
C ILE A 144 14.93 0.60 -8.99
N ASN A 145 14.78 1.18 -10.19
CA ASN A 145 15.74 2.14 -10.74
C ASN A 145 15.85 3.43 -9.91
N PHE A 146 14.82 3.79 -9.14
CA PHE A 146 14.86 4.90 -8.17
C PHE A 146 15.47 4.52 -6.81
N GLY A 147 15.85 3.26 -6.61
CA GLY A 147 16.45 2.79 -5.36
C GLY A 147 15.47 2.75 -4.19
N VAL A 148 14.17 2.51 -4.46
CA VAL A 148 13.16 2.43 -3.39
C VAL A 148 13.43 1.26 -2.44
N ASN A 149 13.09 1.42 -1.17
CA ASN A 149 13.33 0.41 -0.14
C ASN A 149 12.29 -0.71 -0.18
N ARG A 150 11.05 -0.40 -0.59
CA ARG A 150 9.95 -1.36 -0.65
C ARG A 150 9.01 -1.12 -1.83
N ILE A 151 8.44 -2.20 -2.36
CA ILE A 151 7.36 -2.16 -3.35
C ILE A 151 6.16 -2.93 -2.78
N ILE A 152 4.95 -2.41 -2.98
CA ILE A 152 3.70 -3.04 -2.52
C ILE A 152 2.75 -3.14 -3.71
N LEU A 153 2.40 -4.35 -4.10
CA LEU A 153 1.37 -4.63 -5.10
C LEU A 153 0.03 -4.80 -4.39
N SER A 154 -0.93 -3.90 -4.61
CA SER A 154 -2.19 -3.89 -3.85
C SER A 154 -3.37 -4.18 -4.78
N TYR A 155 -4.06 -5.29 -4.53
CA TYR A 155 -5.21 -5.72 -5.32
C TYR A 155 -6.52 -5.47 -4.58
N ASN A 156 -7.45 -4.75 -5.19
CA ASN A 156 -8.77 -4.47 -4.61
C ASN A 156 -9.86 -4.25 -5.68
N ASP A 157 -9.74 -4.90 -6.84
CA ASP A 157 -10.74 -4.75 -7.90
C ASP A 157 -11.55 -6.05 -8.02
N PRO A 158 -12.78 -6.10 -7.46
CA PRO A 158 -13.59 -7.32 -7.48
C PRO A 158 -14.02 -7.75 -8.90
N ASN A 159 -13.82 -6.89 -9.91
CA ASN A 159 -14.15 -7.17 -11.31
C ASN A 159 -12.93 -7.63 -12.12
N LEU A 160 -11.74 -7.66 -11.52
CA LEU A 160 -10.50 -8.03 -12.19
C LEU A 160 -10.09 -9.44 -11.75
N SER A 161 -10.14 -10.42 -12.66
CA SER A 161 -9.81 -11.81 -12.35
C SER A 161 -8.39 -11.97 -11.81
N LEU A 162 -8.27 -12.64 -10.66
CA LEU A 162 -7.00 -13.06 -10.08
C LEU A 162 -6.21 -13.92 -11.06
N LYS A 163 -6.87 -14.84 -11.78
CA LYS A 163 -6.24 -15.68 -12.80
C LYS A 163 -5.54 -14.85 -13.88
N ASP A 164 -6.16 -13.75 -14.32
CA ASP A 164 -5.62 -12.90 -15.37
C ASP A 164 -4.41 -12.08 -14.90
N ILE A 165 -4.40 -11.65 -13.63
CA ILE A 165 -3.32 -10.80 -13.09
C ILE A 165 -2.18 -11.60 -12.49
N LEU A 166 -2.42 -12.85 -12.04
CA LEU A 166 -1.44 -13.63 -11.28
C LEU A 166 -0.11 -13.81 -12.03
N PRO A 167 -0.05 -14.06 -13.35
CA PRO A 167 1.21 -14.13 -14.07
C PRO A 167 2.04 -12.84 -13.96
N PHE A 168 1.39 -11.67 -14.02
CA PHE A 168 2.05 -10.37 -13.90
C PHE A 168 2.54 -10.11 -12.47
N VAL A 169 1.76 -10.52 -11.46
CA VAL A 169 2.12 -10.42 -10.04
C VAL A 169 3.31 -11.31 -9.72
N ILE A 170 3.29 -12.58 -10.13
CA ILE A 170 4.39 -13.53 -9.91
C ILE A 170 5.68 -13.02 -10.57
N ASN A 171 5.60 -12.57 -11.83
CA ASN A 171 6.78 -12.05 -12.51
C ASN A 171 7.32 -10.77 -11.85
N SER A 172 6.44 -9.90 -11.36
CA SER A 172 6.82 -8.70 -10.61
C SER A 172 7.56 -9.04 -9.30
N LEU A 173 7.06 -10.03 -8.57
CA LEU A 173 7.73 -10.56 -7.38
C LEU A 173 9.12 -11.08 -7.72
N ASN A 174 9.23 -11.91 -8.75
CA ASN A 174 10.51 -12.49 -9.19
C ASN A 174 11.53 -11.40 -9.60
N ILE A 175 11.10 -10.39 -10.35
CA ILE A 175 11.96 -9.25 -10.75
C ILE A 175 12.51 -8.57 -9.48
N SER A 176 11.65 -8.26 -8.51
CA SER A 176 12.06 -7.54 -7.31
C SER A 176 12.95 -8.39 -6.39
N ILE A 177 12.63 -9.67 -6.22
CA ILE A 177 13.45 -10.64 -5.48
C ILE A 177 14.85 -10.75 -6.09
N PHE A 178 14.95 -10.86 -7.42
CA PHE A 178 16.24 -10.95 -8.12
C PHE A 178 17.09 -9.67 -7.92
N ASN A 179 16.44 -8.51 -7.89
CA ASN A 179 17.09 -7.22 -7.65
C ASN A 179 17.28 -6.89 -6.16
N ARG A 180 16.92 -7.81 -5.24
CA ARG A 180 17.03 -7.63 -3.78
C ARG A 180 16.26 -6.41 -3.24
N THR A 181 15.21 -6.01 -3.94
CA THR A 181 14.27 -4.99 -3.46
C THR A 181 13.15 -5.70 -2.71
N TRP A 182 12.80 -5.22 -1.52
CA TRP A 182 11.74 -5.85 -0.75
C TRP A 182 10.38 -5.58 -1.42
N ILE A 183 9.67 -6.65 -1.79
CA ILE A 183 8.34 -6.55 -2.36
C ILE A 183 7.33 -7.33 -1.54
N LEU A 184 6.14 -6.73 -1.41
CA LEU A 184 4.98 -7.32 -0.76
C LEU A 184 3.74 -7.24 -1.66
N THR A 185 2.78 -8.13 -1.41
CA THR A 185 1.43 -8.10 -1.99
C THR A 185 0.38 -7.82 -0.92
N GLU A 186 -0.73 -7.23 -1.29
CA GLU A 186 -1.92 -7.06 -0.45
C GLU A 186 -3.19 -7.40 -1.23
N GLY A 187 -4.18 -7.98 -0.54
CA GLY A 187 -5.48 -8.34 -1.10
C GLY A 187 -5.53 -9.69 -1.80
N PHE A 188 -4.48 -10.50 -1.65
CA PHE A 188 -4.42 -11.84 -2.25
C PHE A 188 -4.66 -12.92 -1.20
N PRO A 189 -5.51 -13.93 -1.45
CA PRO A 189 -5.68 -15.04 -0.53
C PRO A 189 -4.50 -16.02 -0.60
N PHE A 190 -4.18 -16.67 0.52
CA PHE A 190 -3.05 -17.62 0.64
C PHE A 190 -3.06 -18.73 -0.41
N CYS A 191 -4.24 -19.26 -0.77
CA CYS A 191 -4.36 -20.33 -1.76
C CYS A 191 -3.96 -19.91 -3.18
N VAL A 192 -4.01 -18.61 -3.48
CA VAL A 192 -3.58 -18.04 -4.76
C VAL A 192 -2.08 -17.76 -4.74
N MET A 193 -1.55 -17.32 -3.60
CA MET A 193 -0.13 -16.99 -3.44
C MET A 193 0.78 -18.23 -3.29
N LYS A 194 0.28 -19.35 -2.76
CA LYS A 194 1.02 -20.61 -2.62
C LYS A 194 2.40 -20.38 -1.95
N ASP A 195 3.50 -20.78 -2.60
CA ASP A 195 4.88 -20.60 -2.10
C ASP A 195 5.31 -19.13 -1.95
N LEU A 196 4.57 -18.19 -2.53
CA LEU A 196 4.82 -16.76 -2.44
C LEU A 196 4.08 -16.10 -1.27
N ALA A 197 3.37 -16.87 -0.43
CA ALA A 197 2.65 -16.35 0.73
C ALA A 197 3.53 -15.56 1.72
N LYS A 198 4.85 -15.84 1.78
CA LYS A 198 5.82 -15.05 2.57
C LYS A 198 5.97 -13.58 2.12
N HIS A 199 5.49 -13.27 0.92
CA HIS A 199 5.45 -11.91 0.37
C HIS A 199 4.11 -11.22 0.60
N MET A 200 3.15 -11.84 1.29
CA MET A 200 1.91 -11.17 1.65
C MET A 200 2.15 -10.18 2.80
N ASN A 201 1.67 -8.94 2.69
CA ASN A 201 1.83 -7.94 3.74
C ASN A 201 1.00 -8.29 4.99
N GLU A 202 -0.11 -9.00 4.80
CA GLU A 202 -1.04 -9.38 5.87
C GLU A 202 -0.43 -10.32 6.91
N ILE A 203 0.70 -10.97 6.61
CA ILE A 203 1.43 -11.81 7.57
C ILE A 203 2.26 -10.99 8.56
N TYR A 204 2.41 -9.68 8.36
CA TYR A 204 3.21 -8.80 9.22
C TYR A 204 2.35 -7.89 10.10
N GLY A 205 1.05 -8.19 10.25
CA GLY A 205 0.11 -7.46 11.13
C GLY A 205 -0.30 -6.05 10.68
N ASP A 206 0.39 -5.47 9.70
CA ASP A 206 0.38 -4.02 9.43
C ASP A 206 -0.22 -3.69 8.04
N SER A 207 -1.44 -4.20 7.78
CA SER A 207 -2.13 -3.93 6.51
C SER A 207 -3.25 -2.90 6.69
N ILE A 208 -3.06 -1.70 6.14
CA ILE A 208 -4.16 -0.73 5.92
C ILE A 208 -5.32 -1.35 5.14
N PHE A 209 -5.01 -2.39 4.37
CA PHE A 209 -5.92 -3.15 3.54
C PHE A 209 -7.10 -3.72 4.35
N SER A 210 -6.85 -4.41 5.47
CA SER A 210 -7.91 -5.08 6.23
C SER A 210 -8.90 -4.12 6.92
N ILE A 211 -8.56 -2.85 7.10
CA ILE A 211 -9.41 -1.86 7.79
C ILE A 211 -10.48 -1.27 6.84
N GLY A 212 -10.26 -1.35 5.52
CA GLY A 212 -11.08 -0.67 4.52
C GLY A 212 -12.01 -1.54 3.69
N TYR A 213 -11.93 -2.87 3.80
CA TYR A 213 -12.55 -3.79 2.84
C TYR A 213 -13.40 -4.89 3.48
N ASN A 214 -14.47 -5.28 2.77
CA ASN A 214 -15.39 -6.35 3.15
C ASN A 214 -14.83 -7.71 2.72
N LEU A 215 -13.75 -8.13 3.38
CA LEU A 215 -13.09 -9.41 3.11
C LEU A 215 -13.85 -10.55 3.79
N THR A 216 -14.00 -11.66 3.06
CA THR A 216 -14.67 -12.85 3.57
C THR A 216 -14.03 -14.13 3.03
N HIS A 217 -14.33 -15.25 3.69
CA HIS A 217 -13.87 -16.56 3.26
C HIS A 217 -14.89 -17.23 2.35
N HIS A 218 -14.38 -17.95 1.35
CA HIS A 218 -15.19 -18.84 0.53
C HIS A 218 -15.65 -20.06 1.38
N ASN A 219 -16.79 -20.68 1.04
CA ASN A 219 -17.31 -21.83 1.81
C ASN A 219 -16.32 -23.02 1.86
N LYS A 220 -15.54 -23.22 0.79
CA LYS A 220 -14.45 -24.19 0.67
C LYS A 220 -13.27 -23.96 1.62
N CYS A 221 -13.19 -22.83 2.32
CA CYS A 221 -12.09 -22.54 3.25
C CYS A 221 -12.20 -23.33 4.58
N SER A 222 -13.22 -24.19 4.74
CA SER A 222 -13.48 -24.95 5.97
C SER A 222 -12.25 -25.63 6.54
N ASP A 223 -11.53 -26.32 5.67
CA ASP A 223 -10.41 -27.20 5.98
C ASP A 223 -9.05 -26.57 5.67
N CYS A 224 -9.00 -25.24 5.45
CA CYS A 224 -7.78 -24.54 5.10
C CYS A 224 -6.90 -24.30 6.33
N VAL A 225 -5.62 -24.69 6.29
CA VAL A 225 -4.67 -24.50 7.40
C VAL A 225 -4.40 -23.03 7.72
N PHE A 226 -4.61 -22.15 6.73
CA PHE A 226 -4.46 -20.70 6.87
C PHE A 226 -5.76 -19.98 7.23
N ARG A 227 -6.86 -20.69 7.52
CA ARG A 227 -8.19 -20.07 7.72
C ARG A 227 -8.20 -18.95 8.77
N THR A 228 -7.47 -19.12 9.86
CA THR A 228 -7.45 -18.16 10.98
C THR A 228 -6.63 -16.91 10.71
N ILE A 229 -5.67 -16.96 9.78
CA ILE A 229 -4.76 -15.84 9.46
C ILE A 229 -5.04 -15.23 8.08
N CYS A 230 -5.71 -15.96 7.20
CA CYS A 230 -6.05 -15.48 5.87
C CYS A 230 -7.11 -14.37 6.01
N PRO A 231 -6.87 -13.17 5.48
CA PRO A 231 -7.86 -12.10 5.51
C PRO A 231 -9.10 -12.43 4.66
N GLY A 232 -8.99 -13.41 3.74
CA GLY A 232 -10.02 -13.71 2.75
C GLY A 232 -9.83 -12.87 1.49
N ILE A 233 -10.92 -12.66 0.77
CA ILE A 233 -10.98 -11.78 -0.40
C ILE A 233 -12.31 -11.03 -0.40
N ASP A 234 -12.39 -9.95 -1.17
CA ASP A 234 -13.59 -9.15 -1.31
C ASP A 234 -14.84 -10.02 -1.61
N SER A 235 -15.91 -9.75 -0.85
CA SER A 235 -17.16 -10.51 -0.93
C SER A 235 -17.86 -10.44 -2.29
N GLU A 236 -17.69 -9.37 -3.05
CA GLU A 236 -18.23 -9.24 -4.41
C GLU A 236 -17.44 -10.11 -5.39
N TYR A 237 -16.12 -10.20 -5.23
CA TYR A 237 -15.28 -11.07 -6.05
C TYR A 237 -15.74 -12.55 -5.95
N ILE A 238 -16.01 -13.03 -4.73
CA ILE A 238 -16.44 -14.42 -4.49
C ILE A 238 -17.74 -14.76 -5.22
N LYS A 239 -18.70 -13.84 -5.26
CA LYS A 239 -19.99 -14.06 -5.94
C LYS A 239 -19.80 -14.36 -7.42
N ASN A 240 -18.80 -13.74 -8.04
CA ASN A 240 -18.56 -13.82 -9.48
C ASN A 240 -17.51 -14.89 -9.88
N ASN A 241 -16.64 -15.33 -8.95
CA ASN A 241 -15.44 -16.12 -9.29
C ASN A 241 -15.16 -17.31 -8.32
N SER A 242 -16.19 -18.04 -7.90
CA SER A 242 -16.12 -19.11 -6.89
C SER A 242 -15.23 -20.33 -7.22
N ILE A 243 -14.84 -20.49 -8.50
CA ILE A 243 -14.09 -21.66 -8.98
C ILE A 243 -12.59 -21.52 -8.68
N GLU A 244 -12.07 -20.31 -8.51
CA GLU A 244 -10.63 -20.05 -8.42
C GLU A 244 -10.01 -20.41 -7.06
N PHE A 245 -10.83 -20.71 -6.04
CA PHE A 245 -10.36 -20.96 -4.69
C PHE A 245 -10.38 -22.44 -4.31
N SER A 246 -9.24 -22.90 -3.80
CA SER A 246 -9.07 -24.22 -3.19
C SER A 246 -8.44 -24.06 -1.80
N PRO A 247 -8.89 -24.81 -0.77
CA PRO A 247 -8.26 -24.75 0.54
C PRO A 247 -6.81 -25.22 0.45
N VAL A 248 -5.93 -24.58 1.21
CA VAL A 248 -4.57 -25.09 1.43
C VAL A 248 -4.65 -26.11 2.54
N LEU A 249 -4.41 -27.38 2.23
CA LEU A 249 -4.51 -28.49 3.19
C LEU A 249 -3.20 -28.69 3.98
N GLU A 250 -2.07 -28.31 3.40
CA GLU A 250 -0.76 -28.39 4.03
C GLU A 250 0.17 -27.29 3.50
N SER A 251 1.09 -26.81 4.35
CA SER A 251 2.16 -25.91 3.94
C SER A 251 3.37 -26.08 4.84
N LYS A 252 4.54 -26.26 4.24
CA LYS A 252 5.81 -26.33 4.99
C LYS A 252 6.19 -25.03 5.68
N TYR A 253 5.54 -23.91 5.32
CA TYR A 253 5.80 -22.59 5.89
C TYR A 253 4.76 -22.16 6.93
N LEU A 254 3.82 -23.04 7.30
CA LEU A 254 2.68 -22.68 8.16
C LEU A 254 3.13 -22.08 9.49
N GLU A 255 4.05 -22.74 10.18
CA GLU A 255 4.53 -22.29 11.50
C GLU A 255 5.35 -21.01 11.42
N ASP A 256 6.17 -20.83 10.38
CA ASP A 256 6.94 -19.59 10.17
C ASP A 256 6.00 -18.41 9.90
N ILE A 257 4.97 -18.62 9.07
CA ILE A 257 3.97 -17.60 8.77
C ILE A 257 3.15 -17.25 10.02
N ARG A 258 2.77 -18.23 10.85
CA ARG A 258 2.06 -17.97 12.11
C ARG A 258 2.88 -17.13 13.07
N ARG A 259 4.16 -17.45 13.22
CA ARG A 259 5.08 -16.68 14.07
C ARG A 259 5.22 -15.23 13.61
N LEU A 260 5.27 -14.99 12.30
CA LEU A 260 5.31 -13.63 11.75
C LEU A 260 3.99 -12.88 11.95
N TYR A 261 2.86 -13.59 11.89
CA TYR A 261 1.54 -12.99 12.07
C TYR A 261 1.26 -12.61 13.53
N GLU A 262 1.81 -13.38 14.47
CA GLU A 262 1.62 -13.18 15.91
C GLU A 262 2.65 -12.23 16.55
N SER A 263 3.69 -11.82 15.82
CA SER A 263 4.76 -10.92 16.28
C SER A 263 4.41 -9.45 16.13
#